data_AF-A0A7J8W5J9-F1
#
_entry.id   AF-A0A7J8W5J9-F1
#
_cell.length_a   1.000
_cell.length_b   1.000
_cell.length_c   1.000
_cell.angle_alpha   90.00
_cell.angle_beta   90.00
_cell.angle_gamma   90.00
#
_symmetry.space_group_name_H-M   'P 1'
#
loop_
_entity.id
_entity.type
_entity.pdbx_description
1 polymer ?
#
loop_
_entity_poly.entity_id
_entity_poly.type
_entity_poly.pdbx_seq_one_letter_code
_entity_poly.pdbx_strand_id
1 'polypeptide(L)'
;MESERWNPPGRGWFKINYDVAFQKHSLRSCTWIIIRNHEWGTLVSSIIQNKHVPTEFAAEALACLQEIRLGLDLELQDVIVEASKGCSNGG
;
A
#
# COMPACT_ATOMS: atom_id res chain seq x y z
N MET A 1 -21.26 -0.49 -10.76
CA MET A 1 -20.00 -0.45 -9.99
C MET A 1 -19.98 0.87 -9.26
N GLU A 2 -20.38 0.89 -7.99
CA GLU A 2 -20.06 2.02 -7.14
C GLU A 2 -18.55 1.95 -6.89
N SER A 3 -17.81 2.93 -7.42
CA SER A 3 -16.47 3.19 -6.91
C SER A 3 -16.67 3.56 -5.45
N GLU A 4 -16.23 2.74 -4.52
CA GLU A 4 -16.21 3.12 -3.11
C GLU A 4 -15.36 4.39 -3.03
N ARG A 5 -16.05 5.52 -2.83
CA ARG A 5 -15.43 6.83 -2.98
C ARG A 5 -14.42 6.93 -1.84
N TRP A 6 -13.13 7.06 -2.19
CA TRP A 6 -12.08 7.19 -1.19
C TRP A 6 -12.46 8.31 -0.22
N ASN A 7 -12.45 8.00 1.07
CA ASN A 7 -12.78 8.95 2.13
C ASN A 7 -11.51 9.40 2.85
N PRO A 8 -11.32 10.72 3.05
CA PRO A 8 -10.16 11.27 3.72
C PRO A 8 -10.15 10.82 5.19
N PRO A 9 -8.95 10.66 5.78
CA PRO A 9 -8.84 10.40 7.20
C PRO A 9 -9.31 11.62 8.03
N GLY A 10 -9.57 11.41 9.32
CA GLY A 10 -9.85 12.51 10.25
C GLY A 10 -8.67 13.49 10.38
N ARG A 11 -8.93 14.71 10.87
CA ARG A 11 -7.85 15.69 11.14
C ARG A 11 -6.80 15.09 12.08
N GLY A 12 -5.53 15.28 11.75
CA GLY A 12 -4.39 14.71 12.50
C GLY A 12 -3.98 13.31 12.05
N TRP A 13 -4.84 12.61 11.31
CA TRP A 13 -4.55 11.28 10.79
C TRP A 13 -4.03 11.33 9.35
N PHE A 14 -3.19 10.35 9.04
CA PHE A 14 -2.75 10.04 7.69
C PHE A 14 -3.31 8.70 7.26
N LYS A 15 -3.61 8.58 5.97
CA LYS A 15 -4.05 7.32 5.37
C LYS A 15 -2.97 6.83 4.43
N ILE A 16 -2.50 5.61 4.66
CA ILE A 16 -1.56 4.89 3.83
C ILE A 16 -2.36 3.86 3.05
N ASN A 17 -2.52 4.09 1.75
CA ASN A 17 -3.12 3.14 0.83
C ASN A 17 -2.00 2.43 0.07
N TYR A 18 -2.07 1.10 -0.03
CA TYR A 18 -1.14 0.35 -0.84
C TYR A 18 -1.83 -0.68 -1.73
N ASP A 19 -1.13 -1.08 -2.78
CA ASP A 19 -1.51 -2.20 -3.65
C ASP A 19 -0.25 -2.99 -4.01
N VAL A 20 -0.38 -4.29 -4.20
CA VAL A 20 0.74 -5.15 -4.56
C VAL A 20 0.44 -5.93 -5.84
N ALA A 21 1.36 -5.85 -6.78
CA ALA A 21 1.39 -6.73 -7.94
C ALA A 21 2.42 -7.84 -7.68
N PHE A 22 2.03 -9.10 -7.85
CA PHE A 22 2.94 -10.25 -7.75
C PHE A 22 3.02 -11.02 -9.08
N GLN A 23 4.23 -11.36 -9.50
CA GLN A 23 4.49 -12.17 -10.70
C GLN A 23 5.17 -13.49 -10.33
N LYS A 24 4.41 -14.58 -10.39
CA LYS A 24 4.86 -15.93 -9.99
C LYS A 24 6.05 -16.46 -10.80
N HIS A 25 6.08 -16.22 -12.11
CA HIS A 25 7.15 -16.76 -12.98
C HIS A 25 8.53 -16.15 -12.70
N SER A 26 8.58 -14.88 -12.29
CA SER A 26 9.83 -14.16 -12.05
C SER A 26 10.14 -14.00 -10.56
N LEU A 27 9.24 -14.44 -9.68
CA LEU A 27 9.30 -14.25 -8.23
C LEU A 27 9.52 -12.78 -7.86
N ARG A 28 8.78 -11.88 -8.52
CA ARG A 28 8.86 -10.43 -8.30
C ARG A 28 7.56 -9.90 -7.75
N SER A 29 7.65 -8.87 -6.92
CA SER A 29 6.50 -8.05 -6.59
C SER A 29 6.80 -6.56 -6.76
N CYS A 30 5.75 -5.77 -6.90
CA CYS A 30 5.80 -4.33 -6.98
C CYS A 30 4.75 -3.77 -6.03
N THR A 31 5.18 -3.05 -5.00
CA THR A 31 4.30 -2.38 -4.04
C THR A 31 4.13 -0.94 -4.48
N TRP A 32 2.89 -0.49 -4.57
CA TRP A 32 2.52 0.90 -4.79
C TRP A 32 1.97 1.46 -3.49
N ILE A 33 2.47 2.62 -3.05
CA ILE A 33 2.07 3.23 -1.78
C ILE A 33 1.70 4.68 -2.02
N ILE A 34 0.57 5.11 -1.48
CA ILE A 34 0.10 6.49 -1.48
C ILE A 34 -0.23 6.89 -0.05
N ILE A 35 0.37 7.97 0.42
CA ILE A 35 0.10 8.55 1.75
C ILE A 35 -0.62 9.88 1.57
N ARG A 36 -1.79 10.02 2.19
CA ARG A 36 -2.64 11.21 2.11
C ARG A 36 -3.03 11.72 3.48
N ASN A 37 -3.19 13.04 3.58
CA ASN A 37 -3.74 13.70 4.76
C ASN A 37 -5.26 13.92 4.64
N HIS A 38 -5.84 14.49 5.69
CA HIS A 38 -7.26 14.85 5.77
C HIS A 38 -7.74 15.91 4.77
N GLU A 39 -6.83 16.68 4.17
CA GLU A 39 -7.13 17.74 3.19
C GLU A 39 -7.11 17.22 1.75
N TRP A 40 -7.16 15.90 1.55
CA TRP A 40 -7.02 15.22 0.25
C TRP A 40 -5.64 15.42 -0.40
N GLY A 41 -4.69 16.01 0.32
CA GLY A 41 -3.33 16.21 -0.14
C GLY A 41 -2.56 14.89 -0.14
N THR A 42 -1.95 14.55 -1.28
CA THR A 42 -0.98 13.45 -1.33
C THR A 42 0.36 13.97 -0.83
N LEU A 43 0.84 13.43 0.28
CA LEU A 43 2.16 13.74 0.82
C LEU A 43 3.23 12.95 0.09
N VAL A 44 2.98 11.65 -0.12
CA VAL A 44 3.96 10.72 -0.70
C VAL A 44 3.27 9.78 -1.66
N SER A 45 3.95 9.51 -2.78
CA SER A 45 3.66 8.40 -3.69
C SER A 45 4.98 7.65 -3.91
N SER A 46 4.98 6.35 -3.68
CA SER A 46 6.18 5.51 -3.74
C SER A 46 5.90 4.19 -4.45
N ILE A 47 6.94 3.67 -5.10
CA ILE A 47 6.93 2.38 -5.80
C ILE A 47 8.15 1.60 -5.32
N ILE A 48 7.93 0.37 -4.86
CA ILE A 48 9.00 -0.48 -4.37
C ILE A 48 8.97 -1.80 -5.14
N GLN A 49 10.07 -2.10 -5.84
CA GLN A 49 10.22 -3.36 -6.56
C GLN A 49 10.98 -4.37 -5.71
N ASN A 50 10.41 -5.56 -5.56
CA ASN A 50 10.98 -6.66 -4.80
C ASN A 50 11.33 -7.83 -5.73
N LYS A 51 12.44 -8.50 -5.42
CA LYS A 51 12.90 -9.70 -6.13
C LYS A 51 12.96 -10.87 -5.15
N HIS A 52 12.85 -12.09 -5.69
CA HIS A 52 12.91 -13.33 -4.93
C HIS A 52 11.79 -13.46 -3.88
N VAL A 53 10.60 -12.94 -4.18
CA VAL A 53 9.42 -13.10 -3.34
C VAL A 53 8.77 -14.45 -3.66
N PRO A 54 8.70 -15.39 -2.71
CA PRO A 54 8.36 -16.78 -3.03
C PRO A 54 6.87 -16.99 -3.30
N THR A 55 5.99 -16.16 -2.73
CA THR A 55 4.54 -16.33 -2.80
C THR A 55 3.84 -14.98 -2.85
N GLU A 56 2.60 -14.97 -3.34
CA GLU A 56 1.71 -13.80 -3.30
C GLU A 56 1.47 -13.35 -1.85
N PHE A 57 1.25 -14.29 -0.93
CA PHE A 57 1.13 -13.99 0.49
C PHE A 57 2.39 -13.31 1.06
N ALA A 58 3.59 -13.75 0.66
CA ALA A 58 4.83 -13.10 1.07
C ALA A 58 4.97 -11.70 0.44
N ALA A 59 4.43 -11.48 -0.76
CA ALA A 59 4.38 -10.16 -1.39
C ALA A 59 3.50 -9.19 -0.59
N GLU A 60 2.31 -9.62 -0.20
CA GLU A 60 1.39 -8.84 0.65
C GLU A 60 1.99 -8.54 2.02
N ALA A 61 2.58 -9.53 2.69
CA ALA A 61 3.24 -9.32 3.97
C ALA A 61 4.45 -8.37 3.87
N LEU A 62 5.20 -8.43 2.76
CA LEU A 62 6.32 -7.53 2.51
C LEU A 62 5.85 -6.11 2.18
N ALA A 63 4.79 -5.97 1.39
CA ALA A 63 4.14 -4.67 1.16
C ALA A 63 3.74 -4.05 2.49
N CYS A 64 3.02 -4.81 3.33
CA CYS A 64 2.58 -4.41 4.66
C CYS A 64 3.71 -3.80 5.51
N LEU A 65 4.85 -4.50 5.54
CA LEU A 65 6.04 -4.04 6.24
C LEU A 65 6.65 -2.77 5.63
N GLN A 66 6.67 -2.66 4.29
CA GLN A 66 7.24 -1.53 3.58
C GLN A 66 6.46 -0.25 3.82
N GLU A 67 5.13 -0.29 3.82
CA GLU A 67 4.35 0.91 4.05
C GLU A 67 4.41 1.40 5.50
N ILE A 68 4.46 0.48 6.47
CA ILE A 68 4.65 0.83 7.89
C ILE A 68 6.01 1.49 8.08
N ARG A 69 7.08 0.94 7.48
CA ARG A 69 8.41 1.55 7.53
C ARG A 69 8.44 2.94 6.92
N LEU A 70 7.80 3.12 5.76
CA LEU A 70 7.69 4.43 5.13
C LEU A 70 6.94 5.43 6.05
N GLY A 71 5.88 4.99 6.73
CA GLY A 71 5.18 5.82 7.72
C GLY A 71 6.07 6.22 8.90
N LEU A 72 6.90 5.30 9.39
CA LEU A 72 7.87 5.57 10.47
C LEU A 72 8.99 6.52 10.02
N ASP A 73 9.53 6.34 8.81
CA ASP A 73 10.58 7.19 8.24
C ASP A 73 10.09 8.64 8.01
N LEU A 74 8.78 8.81 7.86
CA LEU A 74 8.11 10.11 7.76
C LEU A 74 7.64 10.65 9.12
N GLU A 75 7.95 9.96 10.22
CA GLU A 75 7.55 10.32 11.59
C GLU A 75 6.04 10.49 11.77
N LEU A 76 5.23 9.73 11.01
CA LEU A 76 3.78 9.76 11.12
C LEU A 76 3.34 9.08 12.42
N GLN A 77 2.50 9.76 13.21
CA GLN A 77 2.01 9.22 14.48
C GLN A 77 0.70 8.46 14.34
N ASP A 78 -0.33 9.12 13.77
CA ASP A 78 -1.67 8.56 13.64
C ASP A 78 -1.92 8.13 12.19
N VAL A 79 -1.84 6.82 11.93
CA VAL A 79 -1.96 6.25 10.58
C VAL A 79 -3.10 5.22 10.48
N ILE A 80 -3.87 5.31 9.39
CA ILE A 80 -4.79 4.27 8.94
C ILE A 80 -4.14 3.58 7.75
N VAL A 81 -4.00 2.27 7.81
CA VAL A 81 -3.42 1.46 6.73
C VAL A 81 -4.51 0.68 6.03
N GLU A 82 -4.59 0.80 4.71
CA GLU A 82 -5.61 0.17 3.86
C GLU A 82 -4.95 -0.47 2.64
N ALA A 83 -5.04 -1.80 2.55
CA ALA A 83 -4.71 -2.54 1.33
C ALA A 83 -5.83 -2.39 0.30
N SER A 84 -5.48 -2.07 -0.93
CA SER A 84 -6.35 -2.25 -2.07
C SER A 84 -6.59 -3.75 -2.24
N LYS A 85 -7.84 -4.21 -2.16
CA LYS A 85 -8.15 -5.59 -2.51
C LYS A 85 -8.01 -5.73 -4.03
N GLY A 86 -6.84 -6.15 -4.49
CA GLY A 86 -6.67 -6.62 -5.85
C GLY A 86 -7.65 -7.76 -6.11
N CYS A 87 -8.41 -7.69 -7.20
CA CYS A 87 -9.13 -8.86 -7.72
C CYS A 87 -8.09 -9.93 -8.06
N SER A 88 -7.88 -10.88 -7.15
CA SER A 88 -7.15 -12.10 -7.44
C SER A 88 -7.98 -12.95 -8.42
N ASN A 89 -7.87 -12.67 -9.71
CA ASN A 89 -8.25 -13.65 -10.73
C ASN A 89 -7.19 -14.75 -10.68
N GLY A 90 -7.43 -15.75 -9.83
CA GLY A 90 -6.75 -17.03 -9.91
C GLY A 90 -6.98 -17.61 -11.30
N GLY A 91 -5.90 -17.77 -12.05
CA GLY A 91 -5.87 -18.59 -13.27
C GLY A 91 -5.91 -20.07 -12.97
#